data_AF-A0A9D2T2U9-F1
#
_entry.id   AF-A0A9D2T2U9-F1
#
_cell.length_a   1.000
_cell.length_b   1.000
_cell.length_c   1.000
_cell.angle_alpha   90.00
_cell.angle_beta   90.00
_cell.angle_gamma   90.00
#
_symmetry.space_group_name_H-M   'P 1'
#
loop_
_entity.id
_entity.type
_entity.pdbx_description
1 polymer ?
#
loop_
_entity_poly.entity_id
_entity_poly.type
_entity_poly.pdbx_seq_one_letter_code
_entity_poly.pdbx_strand_id
1 'polypeptide(L)' 'MYIGIGPEKDTVVEEEQAFDYALERSLHGTPEDQREFREMLVEWFYSGNWIKEDDP' A
#
# COMPACT_ATOMS: atom_id res chain seq x y z
N MET A 1 -6.40 -15.76 3.95
CA MET A 1 -5.43 -16.05 2.88
C MET A 1 -5.79 -15.25 1.63
N TYR A 2 -4.79 -14.85 0.85
CA TYR A 2 -4.93 -14.15 -0.42
C TYR A 2 -4.26 -14.98 -1.51
N ILE A 3 -4.93 -15.11 -2.66
CA ILE A 3 -4.42 -15.86 -3.82
C ILE A 3 -4.15 -14.85 -4.93
N GLY A 4 -2.89 -14.74 -5.33
CA GLY A 4 -2.45 -13.85 -6.39
C GLY A 4 -2.96 -14.29 -7.76
N ILE A 5 -3.25 -13.30 -8.59
CA ILE A 5 -3.68 -13.46 -9.99
C ILE A 5 -2.83 -12.58 -10.89
N GLY A 6 -2.83 -12.85 -12.20
CA GLY A 6 -2.09 -12.04 -13.18
C GLY A 6 -0.59 -12.03 -12.90
N PRO A 7 0.05 -10.87 -12.62
CA PRO A 7 1.47 -10.79 -12.28
C PRO A 7 1.84 -11.55 -11.00
N GLU A 8 0.89 -11.71 -10.08
CA GLU A 8 1.08 -12.36 -8.78
C GLU A 8 0.60 -13.83 -8.80
N LYS A 9 0.29 -14.38 -9.98
CA LYS A 9 -0.30 -15.72 -10.12
C LYS A 9 0.51 -16.77 -9.35
N ASP A 10 -0.21 -17.67 -8.68
CA ASP A 10 0.30 -18.78 -7.87
C ASP A 10 0.96 -18.34 -6.54
N THR A 11 0.95 -17.03 -6.23
CA THR A 11 1.35 -16.53 -4.91
C THR A 11 0.23 -16.73 -3.91
N VAL A 12 0.55 -17.29 -2.74
CA VAL A 12 -0.37 -17.48 -1.63
C VAL A 12 0.19 -16.76 -0.42
N VAL A 13 -0.62 -15.86 0.16
CA VAL A 13 -0.24 -15.06 1.34
C VAL A 13 -1.22 -15.36 2.45
N GLU A 14 -0.73 -15.86 3.58
CA GLU A 14 -1.55 -16.07 4.77
C GLU A 14 -2.06 -14.74 5.33
N GLU A 15 -3.20 -14.77 6.03
CA GLU A 15 -3.80 -13.52 6.55
C GLU A 15 -2.87 -12.80 7.53
N GLU A 16 -2.13 -13.56 8.34
CA GLU A 16 -1.12 -13.02 9.27
C GLU A 16 0.05 -12.33 8.58
N GLN A 17 0.33 -12.66 7.31
CA GLN A 17 1.42 -12.10 6.51
C GLN A 17 0.94 -11.02 5.54
N ALA A 18 -0.37 -10.79 5.45
CA ALA A 18 -0.96 -9.97 4.41
C ALA A 18 -0.52 -8.50 4.51
N PHE A 19 -0.40 -7.97 5.73
CA PHE A 19 0.05 -6.60 5.94
C PHE A 19 1.50 -6.41 5.49
N ASP A 20 2.42 -7.26 5.94
CA ASP A 20 3.83 -7.19 5.57
C ASP A 20 4.04 -7.38 4.06
N TYR A 21 3.34 -8.36 3.47
CA TYR A 21 3.39 -8.59 2.03
C TYR A 21 2.90 -7.39 1.24
N ALA A 22 1.74 -6.83 1.60
CA ALA A 22 1.19 -5.64 0.94
C ALA A 22 2.16 -4.45 1.06
N LEU A 23 2.73 -4.21 2.23
CA LEU A 23 3.68 -3.13 2.45
C LEU A 23 4.96 -3.31 1.61
N GLU A 24 5.52 -4.51 1.56
CA GLU A 24 6.70 -4.81 0.73
C GLU A 24 6.41 -4.55 -0.76
N ARG A 25 5.29 -5.07 -1.28
CA ARG A 25 4.89 -4.85 -2.68
C ARG A 25 4.64 -3.38 -2.98
N SER A 26 4.07 -2.64 -2.03
CA SER A 26 3.81 -1.22 -2.19
C SER A 26 5.05 -0.33 -2.08
N LEU A 27 6.08 -0.74 -1.33
CA LEU A 27 7.33 0.01 -1.20
C LEU A 27 8.36 -0.34 -2.27
N HIS A 28 8.31 -1.55 -2.80
CA HIS A 28 9.32 -2.09 -3.72
C HIS A 28 8.75 -2.54 -5.07
N GLY A 29 7.46 -2.28 -5.32
CA GLY A 29 6.77 -2.52 -6.59
C GLY A 29 7.19 -1.55 -7.69
N THR A 30 6.35 -1.39 -8.72
CA THR A 30 6.66 -0.45 -9.80
C THR A 30 6.60 0.99 -9.29
N PRO A 31 7.28 1.95 -9.95
CA PRO A 31 7.19 3.37 -9.57
C PRO A 31 5.76 3.92 -9.59
N GLU A 32 4.89 3.40 -10.47
CA GLU A 32 3.47 3.75 -10.50
C GLU A 32 2.74 3.22 -9.27
N ASP A 33 2.90 1.94 -8.93
CA ASP A 33 2.29 1.33 -7.74
C ASP A 33 2.74 2.06 -6.46
N GLN A 34 4.04 2.40 -6.37
CA GLN A 34 4.61 3.13 -5.23
C GLN A 34 3.98 4.53 -5.09
N ARG A 35 3.74 5.22 -6.22
CA ARG A 35 3.13 6.56 -6.21
C ARG A 35 1.69 6.47 -5.74
N GLU A 36 0.87 5.64 -6.38
CA GLU A 36 -0.56 5.51 -6.06
C GLU A 36 -0.77 5.07 -4.62
N PHE A 37 -0.02 4.05 -4.16
CA PHE A 37 -0.13 3.60 -2.77
C PHE A 37 0.29 4.70 -1.78
N ARG A 38 1.38 5.42 -2.05
CA ARG A 38 1.85 6.48 -1.16
C ARG A 38 0.82 7.60 -1.02
N GLU A 39 0.20 8.00 -2.12
CA GLU A 39 -0.86 9.02 -2.11
C GLU A 39 -2.05 8.54 -1.26
N MET A 40 -2.57 7.34 -1.55
CA MET A 40 -3.67 6.76 -0.78
C MET A 40 -3.35 6.59 0.71
N LEU A 41 -2.14 6.11 1.04
CA LEU A 41 -1.71 5.88 2.42
C LEU A 41 -1.60 7.20 3.19
N VAL A 42 -1.00 8.22 2.58
CA VAL A 42 -0.87 9.56 3.19
C VAL A 42 -2.25 10.16 3.39
N GLU A 43 -3.11 10.16 2.38
CA GLU A 43 -4.47 10.68 2.51
C GLU A 43 -5.25 9.97 3.62
N TRP A 44 -5.24 8.64 3.64
CA TRP A 44 -5.92 7.85 4.66
C TRP A 44 -5.37 8.13 6.07
N PHE A 45 -4.04 8.07 6.26
CA PHE A 45 -3.41 8.23 7.57
C PHE A 45 -3.62 9.62 8.15
N TYR A 46 -3.55 10.66 7.31
CA TYR A 46 -3.69 12.05 7.74
C TYR A 46 -5.17 12.54 7.73
N SER A 47 -6.14 11.77 7.23
CA SER A 47 -7.56 12.16 7.14
C SER A 47 -8.26 12.49 8.47
N GLY A 48 -7.71 12.05 9.61
CA GLY A 48 -8.35 12.20 10.92
C GLY A 48 -7.81 13.39 11.72
N ASN A 49 -6.74 13.14 12.46
CA ASN A 49 -6.25 14.04 13.51
C ASN A 49 -5.25 15.09 13.02
N TRP A 50 -5.18 15.32 11.71
CA TRP A 50 -4.13 16.13 11.12
C TRP A 50 -4.71 17.19 10.19
N ILE A 51 -4.12 18.39 10.24
CA ILE A 51 -4.39 19.47 9.31
C ILE A 51 -3.09 19.70 8.56
N LYS A 52 -3.15 19.70 7.23
CA LYS A 52 -2.00 20.11 6.42
C LYS A 52 -1.80 21.60 6.64
N GLU A 53 -0.66 21.96 7.21
CA GLU A 53 -0.26 23.37 7.28
C GLU A 53 -0.03 23.82 5.83
N ASP A 54 -0.96 24.61 5.29
CA ASP A 54 -0.78 25.21 3.96
C ASP A 54 0.44 26.16 4.08
N ASP A 55 1.47 25.91 3.28
CA ASP A 55 2.63 26.80 3.15
C ASP A 55 2.11 28.21 2.80
N PRO A 56 2.55 29.27 3.51
CA PRO A 56 1.97 30.62 3.41
C PRO A 56 2.03 31.26 2.01
#